data_AF-A0A482VFV1-F1
#
_entry.id   AF-A0A482VFV1-F1
#
_cell.length_a   1.000
_cell.length_b   1.000
_cell.length_c   1.000
_cell.angle_alpha   90.00
_cell.angle_beta   90.00
_cell.angle_gamma   90.00
#
_symmetry.space_group_name_H-M   'P 1'
#
loop_
_entity.id
_entity.type
_entity.pdbx_description
1 polymer ?
#
loop_
_entity_poly.entity_id
_entity_poly.type
_entity_poly.pdbx_seq_one_letter_code
_entity_poly.pdbx_strand_id
1 'polypeptide(L)'
;MEKQTTVIDNCIKVCRRNTFIFLLCACSGVGSWATKPFFWEGRKLPVDVWLPFNTSEKLIIYYPVYFIITIGPCFASVATGVIDPLIAGLAYNATTQIKILKDNLQYLSEYADEEMLKNRKTSPTEQISIIKNEIIYQKIRQSIDHHDAILNFVKEYEKCFSLVVFSQFAASVFSNTVADAIYMGKWYDYDVKCKKALIILMERSKVPITVTAGKITELSLPTFTT
;
A
#
# COMPACT_ATOMS: atom_id res chain seq x y z
N MET A 1 -5.94 6.47 29.94
CA MET A 1 -6.61 5.40 29.15
C MET A 1 -7.62 5.95 28.13
N GLU A 2 -8.63 6.75 28.51
CA GLU A 2 -9.66 7.25 27.57
C GLU A 2 -9.10 8.07 26.40
N LYS A 3 -8.11 8.92 26.69
CA LYS A 3 -7.34 9.68 25.68
C LYS A 3 -6.65 8.77 24.65
N GLN A 4 -6.13 7.62 25.06
CA GLN A 4 -5.42 6.69 24.17
C GLN A 4 -6.39 5.90 23.30
N THR A 5 -7.51 5.45 23.85
CA THR A 5 -8.59 4.81 23.09
C THR A 5 -9.10 5.75 22.00
N THR A 6 -9.28 7.03 22.32
CA THR A 6 -9.71 8.04 21.34
C THR A 6 -8.70 8.22 20.21
N VAL A 7 -7.40 8.18 20.51
CA VAL A 7 -6.34 8.24 19.49
C VAL A 7 -6.39 7.03 18.56
N ILE A 8 -6.61 5.83 19.10
CA ILE A 8 -6.75 4.60 18.31
C ILE A 8 -8.03 4.65 17.45
N ASP A 9 -9.15 5.08 18.01
CA ASP A 9 -10.42 5.18 17.28
C ASP A 9 -10.33 6.19 16.13
N ASN A 10 -9.67 7.33 16.37
CA ASN A 10 -9.39 8.30 15.32
C ASN A 10 -8.50 7.71 14.24
N CYS A 11 -7.52 6.88 14.62
CA CYS A 11 -6.68 6.18 13.66
C CYS A 11 -7.48 5.23 12.77
N ILE A 12 -8.33 4.38 13.36
CA ILE A 12 -9.20 3.47 12.62
C ILE A 12 -10.13 4.24 11.67
N LYS A 13 -10.73 5.34 12.15
CA LYS A 13 -11.60 6.18 11.32
C LYS A 13 -10.88 6.79 10.12
N VAL A 14 -9.67 7.30 10.32
CA VAL A 14 -8.84 7.87 9.24
C VAL A 14 -8.44 6.79 8.25
N CYS A 15 -7.96 5.64 8.71
CA CYS A 15 -7.63 4.51 7.83
C CYS A 15 -8.84 4.08 7.00
N ARG A 16 -10.00 3.85 7.64
CA ARG A 16 -11.23 3.44 6.94
C ARG A 16 -11.68 4.46 5.91
N ARG A 17 -11.62 5.75 6.25
CA ARG A 17 -11.95 6.84 5.31
C ARG A 17 -11.01 6.82 4.11
N ASN A 18 -9.70 6.73 4.34
CA ASN A 18 -8.71 6.72 3.27
C ASN A 18 -8.84 5.48 2.39
N THR A 19 -9.08 4.29 2.97
CA THR A 19 -9.36 3.06 2.21
C THR A 19 -10.59 3.23 1.32
N PHE A 20 -11.67 3.79 1.85
CA PHE A 20 -12.90 4.00 1.07
C PHE A 20 -12.68 4.98 -0.09
N ILE A 21 -12.00 6.11 0.16
CA ILE A 21 -11.65 7.07 -0.89
C ILE A 21 -10.78 6.42 -1.96
N PHE A 22 -9.76 5.67 -1.56
CA PHE A 22 -8.86 4.97 -2.49
C PHE A 22 -9.62 3.97 -3.37
N LEU A 23 -10.50 3.15 -2.80
CA LEU A 23 -11.33 2.21 -3.54
C LEU A 23 -12.27 2.93 -4.52
N LEU A 24 -12.88 4.05 -4.12
CA LEU A 24 -13.71 4.85 -5.02
C LEU A 24 -12.92 5.38 -6.22
N CYS A 25 -11.71 5.91 -5.98
CA CYS A 25 -10.82 6.37 -7.04
C CYS A 25 -10.38 5.23 -7.98
N ALA A 26 -10.07 4.05 -7.45
CA ALA A 26 -9.70 2.89 -8.24
C ALA A 26 -10.87 2.41 -9.13
N CYS A 27 -12.06 2.25 -8.53
CA CYS A 27 -13.27 1.86 -9.25
C CYS A 27 -13.67 2.88 -10.33
N SER A 28 -13.56 4.18 -10.06
CA SER A 28 -13.85 5.22 -11.05
C SER A 28 -12.83 5.22 -12.18
N GLY A 29 -11.55 4.96 -11.89
CA GLY A 29 -10.49 4.79 -12.89
C GLY A 29 -10.78 3.63 -13.84
N VAL A 30 -11.14 2.46 -13.30
CA VAL A 30 -11.49 1.29 -14.12
C VAL A 30 -12.78 1.52 -14.90
N GLY A 31 -13.79 2.14 -14.30
CA GLY A 31 -15.03 2.49 -14.99
C GLY A 31 -14.79 3.46 -16.15
N SER A 32 -13.92 4.45 -15.97
CA SER A 32 -13.53 5.39 -17.02
C SER A 32 -12.76 4.70 -18.15
N TRP A 33 -11.83 3.80 -17.81
CA TRP A 33 -11.10 3.00 -18.79
C TRP A 33 -12.03 2.09 -19.59
N ALA A 34 -12.95 1.40 -18.92
CA ALA A 34 -13.92 0.53 -19.57
C ALA A 34 -14.86 1.32 -20.49
N THR A 35 -15.31 2.51 -20.10
CA THR A 35 -16.25 3.29 -20.92
C THR A 35 -15.61 3.99 -22.13
N LYS A 36 -14.28 4.15 -22.15
CA LYS A 36 -13.54 4.83 -23.22
C LYS A 36 -13.91 4.40 -24.66
N PRO A 37 -14.08 3.10 -24.98
CA PRO A 37 -14.36 2.68 -26.36
C PRO A 37 -15.74 3.08 -26.89
N PHE A 38 -16.71 3.40 -26.02
CA PHE A 38 -18.03 3.87 -26.46
C PHE A 38 -17.98 5.26 -27.10
N PHE A 39 -16.91 6.03 -26.85
CA PHE A 39 -16.70 7.35 -27.42
C PHE A 39 -15.84 7.33 -28.69
N TRP A 40 -15.34 6.16 -29.11
CA TRP A 40 -14.54 6.01 -30.32
C TRP A 40 -15.41 5.66 -31.54
N GLU A 41 -14.97 6.10 -32.72
CA GLU A 41 -15.59 5.69 -33.98
C GLU A 41 -15.24 4.21 -34.27
N GLY A 42 -16.29 3.41 -34.45
CA GLY A 42 -16.20 1.97 -34.70
C GLY A 42 -16.13 1.12 -33.43
N ARG A 43 -16.28 -0.20 -33.60
CA ARG A 43 -16.20 -1.17 -32.49
C ARG A 43 -14.75 -1.49 -32.17
N LYS A 44 -14.22 -0.91 -31.10
CA LYS A 44 -12.87 -1.14 -30.57
C LYS A 44 -12.93 -1.67 -29.14
N LEU A 45 -11.96 -2.49 -28.76
CA LEU A 45 -11.84 -3.01 -27.40
C LEU A 45 -11.14 -1.96 -26.50
N PRO A 46 -11.33 -2.01 -25.17
CA PRO A 46 -10.69 -1.07 -24.22
C PRO A 46 -9.18 -1.28 -24.08
N VAL A 47 -8.68 -2.43 -24.54
CA VAL A 47 -7.27 -2.76 -24.68
C VAL A 47 -7.04 -3.33 -26.07
N ASP A 48 -5.89 -3.00 -26.65
CA ASP A 48 -5.44 -3.62 -27.88
C ASP A 48 -4.97 -5.05 -27.57
N VAL A 49 -5.76 -6.03 -28.02
CA VAL A 49 -5.49 -7.45 -27.79
C VAL A 49 -5.57 -8.20 -29.10
N TRP A 50 -4.60 -9.08 -29.34
CA TRP A 50 -4.62 -9.96 -30.50
C TRP A 50 -5.58 -11.14 -30.23
N LEU A 51 -6.54 -11.32 -31.12
CA LEU A 51 -7.50 -12.42 -31.07
C LEU A 51 -7.47 -13.18 -32.40
N PRO A 52 -7.69 -14.51 -32.40
CA PRO A 52 -7.65 -15.32 -33.61
C PRO A 52 -8.87 -15.10 -34.54
N PHE A 53 -9.75 -14.14 -34.23
CA PHE A 53 -10.95 -13.80 -34.99
C PHE A 53 -11.29 -12.31 -34.92
N ASN A 54 -11.99 -11.78 -35.93
CA ASN A 54 -12.41 -10.39 -35.99
C ASN A 54 -13.60 -10.11 -35.07
N THR A 55 -13.35 -9.38 -33.98
CA THR A 55 -14.37 -8.98 -33.00
C THR A 55 -15.26 -7.84 -33.50
N SER A 56 -14.73 -6.98 -34.37
CA SER A 56 -15.43 -5.79 -34.85
C SER A 56 -16.51 -6.10 -35.90
N GLU A 57 -16.60 -7.32 -36.44
CA GLU A 57 -17.57 -7.65 -37.50
C GLU A 57 -18.97 -7.99 -36.97
N LYS A 58 -19.07 -8.83 -35.93
CA LYS A 58 -20.35 -9.38 -35.43
C LYS A 58 -20.61 -8.97 -33.98
N LEU A 59 -21.77 -8.35 -33.72
CA LEU A 59 -22.17 -7.92 -32.36
C LEU A 59 -22.25 -9.07 -31.36
N ILE A 60 -22.70 -10.25 -31.82
CA ILE A 60 -22.81 -11.46 -31.00
C ILE A 60 -21.45 -11.90 -30.43
N ILE A 61 -20.36 -11.61 -31.15
CA ILE A 61 -18.99 -11.94 -30.71
C ILE A 61 -18.41 -10.79 -29.88
N TYR A 62 -18.69 -9.55 -30.27
CA TYR A 62 -18.13 -8.36 -29.64
C TYR A 62 -18.48 -8.23 -28.15
N TYR A 63 -19.77 -8.26 -27.78
CA TYR A 63 -20.19 -7.99 -26.39
C TYR A 63 -19.68 -9.03 -25.36
N PRO A 64 -19.75 -10.35 -25.63
CA PRO A 64 -19.17 -11.33 -24.71
C PRO A 64 -17.66 -11.18 -24.53
N VAL A 65 -16.93 -10.93 -25.62
CA VAL A 65 -15.47 -10.73 -25.57
C VAL A 65 -15.12 -9.47 -24.79
N TYR A 66 -15.84 -8.37 -25.04
CA TYR A 66 -15.71 -7.14 -24.29
C TYR A 66 -15.97 -7.34 -22.79
N PHE A 67 -17.01 -8.09 -22.43
CA PHE A 67 -17.33 -8.40 -21.04
C PHE A 67 -16.21 -9.20 -20.35
N ILE A 68 -15.68 -10.23 -21.02
CA ILE A 68 -14.56 -11.04 -20.50
C ILE A 68 -13.29 -10.20 -20.33
N ILE A 69 -13.00 -9.30 -21.26
CA ILE A 69 -11.82 -8.43 -21.20
C ILE A 69 -11.93 -7.41 -20.07
N THR A 70 -13.13 -6.90 -19.79
CA THR A 70 -13.35 -5.86 -18.77
C THR A 70 -13.49 -6.43 -17.36
N ILE A 71 -14.03 -7.64 -17.19
CA ILE A 71 -14.22 -8.24 -15.86
C ILE A 71 -12.90 -8.55 -15.14
N GLY A 72 -11.86 -8.95 -15.88
CA GLY A 72 -10.54 -9.26 -15.33
C GLY A 72 -9.90 -8.06 -14.61
N PRO A 73 -9.71 -6.91 -15.30
CA PRO A 73 -9.22 -5.68 -14.69
C PRO A 73 -10.08 -5.15 -13.54
N CYS A 74 -11.41 -5.29 -13.63
CA CYS A 74 -12.30 -4.95 -12.51
C CYS A 74 -11.98 -5.79 -11.27
N PHE A 75 -11.86 -7.12 -11.42
CA PHE A 75 -11.51 -8.02 -10.33
C PHE A 75 -10.12 -7.71 -9.78
N ALA A 76 -9.14 -7.52 -10.66
CA ALA A 76 -7.77 -7.18 -10.29
C ALA A 76 -7.72 -5.88 -9.47
N SER A 77 -8.42 -4.82 -9.92
CA SER A 77 -8.45 -3.54 -9.21
C SER A 77 -9.05 -3.63 -7.81
N VAL A 78 -10.07 -4.47 -7.61
CA VAL A 78 -10.65 -4.67 -6.27
C VAL A 78 -9.69 -5.49 -5.40
N ALA A 79 -9.11 -6.56 -5.95
CA ALA A 79 -8.20 -7.45 -5.23
C ALA A 79 -6.89 -6.74 -4.82
N THR A 80 -6.29 -5.96 -5.71
CA THR A 80 -5.06 -5.21 -5.43
C THR A 80 -5.35 -3.91 -4.67
N GLY A 81 -6.53 -3.32 -4.85
CA GLY A 81 -6.91 -2.04 -4.25
C GLY A 81 -7.01 -2.04 -2.72
N VAL A 82 -6.99 -3.22 -2.08
CA VAL A 82 -7.01 -3.36 -0.61
C VAL A 82 -5.60 -3.40 0.00
N ILE A 83 -4.58 -3.76 -0.80
CA ILE A 83 -3.21 -3.95 -0.30
C ILE A 83 -2.57 -2.60 0.06
N ASP A 84 -2.66 -1.60 -0.81
CA ASP A 84 -2.04 -0.29 -0.55
C ASP A 84 -2.59 0.39 0.72
N PRO A 85 -3.93 0.44 0.93
CA PRO A 85 -4.48 0.97 2.18
C PRO A 85 -4.12 0.14 3.41
N LEU A 86 -3.93 -1.17 3.29
CA LEU A 86 -3.47 -2.02 4.39
C LEU A 86 -2.03 -1.66 4.78
N ILE A 87 -1.12 -1.55 3.80
CA ILE A 87 0.28 -1.15 4.01
C ILE A 87 0.36 0.21 4.70
N ALA A 88 -0.37 1.20 4.20
CA ALA A 88 -0.42 2.53 4.79
C ALA A 88 -1.07 2.52 6.19
N GLY A 89 -2.14 1.76 6.38
CA GLY A 89 -2.85 1.66 7.65
C GLY A 89 -2.01 1.03 8.77
N LEU A 90 -1.23 0.00 8.44
CA LEU A 90 -0.30 -0.64 9.38
C LEU A 90 0.87 0.28 9.77
N ALA A 91 1.45 1.02 8.81
CA ALA A 91 2.46 2.03 9.11
C ALA A 91 1.91 3.16 9.98
N TYR A 92 0.69 3.61 9.70
CA TYR A 92 0.01 4.62 10.50
C TYR A 92 -0.31 4.11 11.92
N ASN A 93 -0.64 2.82 12.06
CA ASN A 93 -0.79 2.18 13.37
C ASN A 93 0.53 2.14 14.15
N ALA A 94 1.66 1.77 13.54
CA ALA A 94 2.98 1.84 14.20
C ALA A 94 3.29 3.25 14.69
N THR A 95 3.06 4.26 13.85
CA THR A 95 3.24 5.67 14.20
C THR A 95 2.34 6.09 15.37
N THR A 96 1.10 5.60 15.38
CA THR A 96 0.15 5.83 16.47
C THR A 96 0.62 5.21 17.78
N GLN A 97 1.17 3.99 17.75
CA GLN A 97 1.72 3.32 18.94
C GLN A 97 2.93 4.08 19.49
N ILE A 98 3.82 4.61 18.62
CA ILE A 98 4.93 5.49 19.05
C ILE A 98 4.40 6.76 19.71
N LYS A 99 3.34 7.38 19.15
CA LYS A 99 2.71 8.56 19.74
C LYS A 99 2.13 8.27 21.13
N ILE A 100 1.51 7.11 21.32
CA ILE A 100 0.98 6.66 22.62
C ILE A 100 2.13 6.43 23.61
N LEU A 101 3.20 5.75 23.19
CA LEU A 101 4.40 5.53 24.01
C LEU A 101 5.02 6.87 24.45
N LYS A 102 5.14 7.83 23.54
CA LYS A 102 5.61 9.18 23.85
C LYS A 102 4.71 9.88 24.88
N ASP A 103 3.40 9.81 24.71
CA ASP A 103 2.44 10.40 25.66
C ASP A 103 2.56 9.76 27.06
N ASN A 104 2.70 8.44 27.13
CA ASN A 104 2.94 7.70 28.38
C ASN A 104 4.20 8.17 29.11
N LEU A 105 5.30 8.36 28.38
CA LEU A 105 6.58 8.79 28.95
C LEU A 105 6.57 10.27 29.35
N GLN A 106 5.91 11.13 28.57
CA GLN A 106 5.85 12.57 28.83
C GLN A 106 4.99 12.91 30.05
N TYR A 107 3.87 12.20 30.24
CA TYR A 107 2.93 12.43 31.34
C TYR A 107 3.03 11.34 32.42
N LEU A 108 4.21 10.73 32.56
CA LEU A 108 4.46 9.60 33.45
C LEU A 108 4.08 9.87 34.91
N SER A 109 4.42 11.07 35.42
CA SER A 109 4.10 11.49 36.79
C SER A 109 2.59 11.69 36.99
N GLU A 110 1.92 12.32 36.03
CA GLU A 110 0.47 12.55 36.06
C GLU A 110 -0.29 11.23 36.05
N TYR A 111 0.11 10.28 35.20
CA TYR A 111 -0.48 8.95 35.19
C TYR A 111 -0.20 8.15 36.47
N ALA A 112 0.96 8.33 37.10
CA ALA A 112 1.25 7.72 38.38
C ALA A 112 0.36 8.31 39.49
N ASP A 113 0.12 9.62 39.47
CA ASP A 113 -0.76 10.32 40.41
C ASP A 113 -2.23 9.91 40.22
N GLU A 114 -2.71 9.79 38.98
CA GLU A 114 -4.06 9.26 38.69
C GLU A 114 -4.26 7.83 39.23
N GLU A 115 -3.24 6.99 39.10
CA GLU A 115 -3.28 5.60 39.57
C GLU A 115 -3.21 5.49 41.10
N MET A 116 -2.45 6.39 41.75
CA MET A 116 -2.47 6.55 43.20
C MET A 116 -3.87 6.95 43.70
N LEU A 117 -4.53 7.90 43.02
CA LEU A 117 -5.88 8.36 43.36
C LEU A 117 -6.92 7.26 43.19
N LYS A 118 -6.84 6.48 42.09
CA LYS A 118 -7.72 5.32 41.87
C LYS A 118 -7.57 4.25 42.95
N ASN A 119 -6.37 4.04 43.47
CA ASN A 119 -6.07 3.00 44.43
C ASN A 119 -6.28 3.39 45.91
N ARG A 120 -6.85 4.58 46.21
CA ARG A 120 -7.22 5.10 47.55
C ARG A 120 -6.46 4.45 48.72
N LYS A 121 -5.16 4.72 48.82
CA LYS A 121 -4.40 4.45 50.06
C LYS A 121 -4.18 5.77 50.80
N THR A 122 -4.95 6.00 51.85
CA THR A 122 -4.60 6.96 52.92
C THR A 122 -3.39 6.39 53.67
N SER A 123 -2.19 6.60 53.13
CA SER A 123 -0.92 6.25 53.76
C SER A 123 -0.20 7.52 54.24
N PRO A 124 0.66 7.43 55.27
CA PRO A 124 1.52 8.53 55.73
C PRO A 124 2.37 9.11 54.59
N THR A 125 2.64 10.42 54.62
CA THR A 125 3.32 11.20 53.54
C THR A 125 4.62 10.55 53.02
N GLU A 126 5.39 9.90 53.88
CA GLU A 126 6.64 9.23 53.52
C GLU A 126 6.42 7.94 52.71
N GLN A 127 5.38 7.16 53.03
CA GLN A 127 5.00 5.95 52.26
C GLN A 127 4.43 6.30 50.88
N ILE A 128 3.78 7.46 50.73
CA ILE A 128 3.23 7.92 49.44
C ILE A 128 4.35 8.08 48.41
N SER A 129 5.51 8.63 48.81
CA SER A 129 6.65 8.84 47.91
C SER A 129 7.26 7.53 47.38
N ILE A 130 7.37 6.52 48.25
CA ILE A 130 7.89 5.18 47.91
C ILE A 130 6.94 4.47 46.95
N ILE A 131 5.63 4.49 47.24
CA ILE A 131 4.62 3.86 46.38
C ILE A 131 4.56 4.55 45.02
N LYS A 132 4.64 5.88 44.96
CA LYS A 132 4.69 6.63 43.71
C LYS A 132 5.90 6.26 42.86
N ASN A 133 7.08 6.14 43.47
CA ASN A 133 8.30 5.73 42.76
C ASN A 133 8.19 4.30 42.20
N GLU A 134 7.59 3.37 42.94
CA GLU A 134 7.32 2.02 42.44
C GLU A 134 6.36 2.03 41.25
N ILE A 135 5.27 2.79 41.31
CA ILE A 135 4.31 2.92 40.19
C ILE A 135 5.00 3.51 38.95
N ILE A 136 5.83 4.55 39.14
CA ILE A 136 6.61 5.17 38.06
C ILE A 136 7.55 4.13 37.44
N TYR A 137 8.27 3.35 38.26
CA TYR A 137 9.15 2.29 37.79
C TYR A 137 8.40 1.24 36.97
N GLN A 138 7.23 0.79 37.44
CA GLN A 138 6.38 -0.14 36.70
C GLN A 138 5.91 0.42 35.36
N LYS A 139 5.52 1.70 35.29
CA LYS A 139 5.13 2.36 34.04
C LYS A 139 6.29 2.51 33.06
N ILE A 140 7.50 2.80 33.54
CA ILE A 140 8.71 2.82 32.71
C ILE A 140 8.95 1.44 32.12
N ARG A 141 8.88 0.38 32.95
CA ARG A 141 9.03 -1.00 32.48
C ARG A 141 8.02 -1.36 31.40
N GLN A 142 6.73 -1.03 31.62
CA GLN A 142 5.68 -1.22 30.60
C GLN A 142 5.97 -0.45 29.31
N SER A 143 6.56 0.74 29.41
CA SER A 143 6.93 1.55 28.24
C SER A 143 8.09 0.91 27.46
N ILE A 144 9.05 0.28 28.15
CA ILE A 144 10.14 -0.49 27.52
C ILE A 144 9.55 -1.70 26.78
N ASP A 145 8.71 -2.49 27.46
CA ASP A 145 8.06 -3.66 26.85
C ASP A 145 7.19 -3.27 25.64
N HIS A 146 6.49 -2.13 25.71
CA HIS A 146 5.70 -1.58 24.59
C HIS A 146 6.60 -1.15 23.43
N HIS A 147 7.74 -0.51 23.71
CA HIS A 147 8.70 -0.12 22.68
C HIS A 147 9.26 -1.34 21.94
N ASP A 148 9.64 -2.39 22.66
CA ASP A 148 10.13 -3.64 22.06
C ASP A 148 9.06 -4.30 21.18
N ALA A 149 7.80 -4.29 21.61
CA ALA A 149 6.69 -4.78 20.80
C ALA A 149 6.50 -3.96 19.50
N ILE A 150 6.65 -2.64 19.55
CA ILE A 150 6.61 -1.77 18.37
C ILE A 150 7.76 -2.10 17.42
N LEU A 151 8.99 -2.26 17.93
CA LEU A 151 10.15 -2.60 17.11
C LEU A 151 9.97 -3.95 16.41
N ASN A 152 9.44 -4.96 17.11
CA ASN A 152 9.15 -6.25 16.51
C ASN A 152 8.05 -6.16 15.45
N PHE A 153 7.00 -5.37 15.68
CA PHE A 153 5.97 -5.11 14.67
C PHE A 153 6.55 -4.46 13.41
N VAL A 154 7.40 -3.43 13.56
CA VAL A 154 8.01 -2.73 12.43
C VAL A 154 8.94 -3.66 11.63
N LYS A 155 9.69 -4.53 12.30
CA LYS A 155 10.54 -5.53 11.62
C LYS A 155 9.72 -6.49 10.76
N GLU A 156 8.61 -7.02 11.28
CA GLU A 156 7.74 -7.92 10.51
C GLU A 156 7.00 -7.18 9.39
N TYR A 157 6.59 -5.93 9.64
CA TYR A 157 6.03 -5.05 8.62
C TYR A 157 7.00 -4.83 7.45
N GLU A 158 8.25 -4.47 7.74
CA GLU A 158 9.28 -4.26 6.73
C GLU A 158 9.54 -5.54 5.94
N LYS A 159 9.71 -6.67 6.62
CA LYS A 159 9.92 -7.98 5.98
C LYS A 159 8.77 -8.38 5.06
N CYS A 160 7.53 -8.06 5.43
CA CYS A 160 6.35 -8.41 4.65
C CYS A 160 6.16 -7.49 3.44
N PHE A 161 6.33 -6.18 3.62
CA PHE A 161 5.89 -5.19 2.62
C PHE A 161 7.03 -4.51 1.86
N SER A 162 8.28 -4.58 2.32
CA SER A 162 9.41 -3.92 1.63
C SER A 162 9.55 -4.39 0.18
N LEU A 163 9.52 -5.71 -0.06
CA LEU A 163 9.61 -6.27 -1.41
C LEU A 163 8.38 -5.93 -2.26
N VAL A 164 7.18 -5.95 -1.66
CA VAL A 164 5.93 -5.62 -2.37
C VAL A 164 5.97 -4.17 -2.85
N VAL A 165 6.27 -3.23 -1.93
CA VAL A 165 6.40 -1.80 -2.24
C VAL A 165 7.48 -1.57 -3.28
N PHE A 166 8.65 -2.19 -3.13
CA PHE A 166 9.73 -2.09 -4.11
C PHE A 166 9.29 -2.59 -5.49
N SER A 167 8.64 -3.75 -5.58
CA SER A 167 8.17 -4.31 -6.85
C SER A 167 7.12 -3.44 -7.52
N GLN A 168 6.23 -2.82 -6.75
CA GLN A 168 5.19 -1.91 -7.26
C GLN A 168 5.80 -0.64 -7.87
N PHE A 169 6.79 -0.05 -7.20
CA PHE A 169 7.54 1.10 -7.74
C PHE A 169 8.40 0.72 -8.94
N ALA A 170 9.07 -0.43 -8.90
CA ALA A 170 9.84 -0.90 -10.04
C ALA A 170 8.93 -1.11 -11.26
N ALA A 171 7.79 -1.80 -11.09
CA ALA A 171 6.84 -2.04 -12.16
C ALA A 171 6.28 -0.75 -12.77
N SER A 172 6.04 0.30 -11.97
CA SER A 172 5.56 1.59 -12.50
C SER A 172 6.61 2.34 -13.31
N VAL A 173 7.90 2.18 -12.99
CA VAL A 173 9.00 2.75 -13.77
C VAL A 173 9.24 1.94 -15.05
N PHE A 174 9.22 0.61 -14.95
CA PHE A 174 9.49 -0.29 -16.09
C PHE A 174 8.30 -0.50 -17.03
N SER A 175 7.08 -0.15 -16.65
CA SER A 175 5.91 -0.28 -17.54
C SER A 175 6.05 0.58 -18.81
N ASN A 176 6.84 1.66 -18.77
CA ASN A 176 7.09 2.55 -19.92
C ASN A 176 8.35 2.14 -20.73
N THR A 177 8.52 0.84 -21.03
CA THR A 177 9.75 0.33 -21.67
C THR A 177 9.60 -0.01 -23.16
N VAL A 178 10.72 -0.37 -23.77
CA VAL A 178 10.93 -0.74 -25.19
C VAL A 178 9.81 -1.61 -25.79
N ALA A 179 9.16 -2.48 -25.01
CA ALA A 179 8.01 -3.26 -25.48
C ALA A 179 6.86 -2.38 -26.00
N ASP A 180 6.51 -1.32 -25.28
CA ASP A 180 5.45 -0.38 -25.65
C ASP A 180 5.81 0.38 -26.91
N ALA A 181 7.07 0.81 -27.05
CA ALA A 181 7.57 1.49 -28.24
C ALA A 181 7.51 0.58 -29.48
N ILE A 182 7.81 -0.71 -29.34
CA ILE A 182 7.69 -1.68 -30.44
C ILE A 182 6.22 -1.96 -30.73
N TYR A 183 5.38 -2.08 -29.71
CA TYR A 183 3.95 -2.35 -29.85
C TYR A 183 3.22 -1.22 -30.59
N MET A 184 3.55 0.04 -30.28
CA MET A 184 3.01 1.23 -30.95
C MET A 184 3.55 1.43 -32.37
N GLY A 185 4.55 0.64 -32.78
CA GLY A 185 5.10 0.65 -34.13
C GLY A 185 4.28 -0.18 -35.13
N LYS A 186 4.55 0.00 -36.43
CA LYS A 186 3.91 -0.78 -37.51
C LYS A 186 4.55 -2.16 -37.71
N TRP A 187 4.86 -2.87 -36.63
CA TRP A 187 5.59 -4.14 -36.65
C TRP A 187 4.85 -5.24 -37.45
N TYR A 188 3.54 -5.13 -37.57
CA TYR A 188 2.67 -6.02 -38.34
C TYR A 188 2.85 -5.89 -39.85
N ASP A 189 3.44 -4.80 -40.36
CA ASP A 189 3.74 -4.62 -41.78
C ASP A 189 5.11 -5.22 -42.19
N TYR A 190 5.92 -5.65 -41.21
CA TYR A 190 7.26 -6.17 -41.46
C TYR A 190 7.27 -7.64 -41.90
N ASP A 191 8.43 -8.09 -42.40
CA ASP A 191 8.63 -9.48 -42.78
C ASP A 191 8.56 -10.44 -41.57
N VAL A 192 8.36 -11.72 -41.85
CA VAL A 192 8.20 -12.76 -40.80
C VAL A 192 9.44 -12.86 -39.91
N LYS A 193 10.63 -12.55 -40.44
CA LYS A 193 11.88 -12.59 -39.68
C LYS A 193 11.95 -11.45 -38.66
N CYS A 194 11.62 -10.21 -39.05
CA CYS A 194 11.59 -9.07 -38.15
C CYS A 194 10.49 -9.22 -37.09
N LYS A 195 9.30 -9.72 -37.47
CA LYS A 195 8.20 -10.01 -36.50
C LYS A 195 8.65 -10.96 -35.40
N LYS A 196 9.31 -12.08 -35.76
CA LYS A 196 9.83 -13.04 -34.77
C LYS A 196 10.91 -12.42 -33.87
N ALA A 197 11.80 -11.61 -34.43
CA ALA A 197 12.83 -10.91 -33.67
C ALA A 197 12.25 -9.89 -32.69
N LEU A 198 11.23 -9.14 -33.11
CA LEU A 198 10.52 -8.18 -32.26
C LEU A 198 9.73 -8.86 -31.14
N ILE A 199 9.09 -10.01 -31.41
CA ILE A 199 8.43 -10.81 -30.37
C ILE A 199 9.44 -11.31 -29.33
N ILE A 200 10.62 -11.78 -29.77
CA ILE A 200 11.70 -12.18 -28.84
C ILE A 200 12.17 -10.97 -28.02
N LEU A 201 12.33 -9.80 -28.65
CA LEU A 201 12.75 -8.58 -27.96
C LEU A 201 11.72 -8.12 -26.93
N MET A 202 10.42 -8.16 -27.27
CA MET A 202 9.31 -7.90 -26.34
C MET A 202 9.34 -8.87 -25.16
N GLU A 203 9.55 -10.16 -25.42
CA GLU A 203 9.62 -11.18 -24.36
C GLU A 203 10.83 -10.97 -23.45
N ARG A 204 11.97 -10.55 -24.01
CA ARG A 204 13.17 -10.22 -23.24
C ARG A 204 13.02 -8.93 -22.45
N SER A 205 12.28 -7.94 -22.94
CA SER A 205 12.02 -6.70 -22.19
C SER A 205 11.08 -6.88 -20.99
N LYS A 206 10.37 -8.03 -20.90
CA LYS A 206 9.64 -8.41 -19.67
C LYS A 206 10.58 -8.80 -18.54
N VAL A 207 11.85 -9.10 -18.83
CA VAL A 207 12.87 -9.30 -17.80
C VAL A 207 13.29 -7.91 -17.32
N PRO A 208 13.03 -7.54 -16.06
CA PRO A 208 13.37 -6.22 -15.55
C PRO A 208 14.89 -6.02 -15.66
N ILE A 209 15.29 -4.86 -16.19
CA ILE A 209 16.71 -4.44 -16.17
C ILE A 209 17.02 -4.00 -14.75
N THR A 210 17.33 -4.96 -13.90
CA THR A 210 17.74 -4.71 -12.52
C THR A 210 19.19 -4.24 -12.49
N VAL A 211 19.38 -2.93 -12.30
CA VAL A 211 20.67 -2.40 -11.87
C VAL A 211 20.78 -2.63 -10.37
N THR A 212 21.52 -3.65 -9.98
CA THR A 212 21.77 -3.95 -8.57
C THR A 212 22.89 -3.05 -8.05
N ALA A 213 22.54 -1.98 -7.34
CA ALA A 213 23.48 -1.26 -6.48
C ALA A 213 23.47 -1.88 -5.08
N GLY A 214 24.49 -2.68 -4.77
CA GLY A 214 24.95 -2.89 -3.39
C GLY A 214 23.99 -3.52 -2.36
N LYS A 215 22.89 -4.19 -2.75
CA LYS A 215 22.03 -5.01 -1.86
C LYS A 215 21.33 -4.27 -0.70
N ILE A 216 21.43 -2.94 -0.56
CA ILE A 216 20.81 -2.15 0.52
C ILE A 216 20.73 -0.69 0.03
N THR A 217 19.55 -0.06 -0.04
CA THR A 217 19.47 1.41 0.04
C THR A 217 18.28 1.81 0.92
N GLU A 218 18.56 2.67 1.90
CA GLU A 218 17.57 3.30 2.77
C GLU A 218 16.66 4.21 1.96
N LEU A 219 15.35 4.01 2.11
CA LEU A 219 14.34 4.97 1.70
C LEU A 219 14.44 6.20 2.61
N SER A 220 15.23 7.21 2.21
CA SER A 220 15.22 8.53 2.84
C SER A 220 14.68 9.59 1.87
N LEU A 221 14.14 10.66 2.47
CA LEU A 221 13.45 11.78 1.81
C LEU A 221 14.15 12.37 0.56
N PRO A 222 15.49 12.37 0.42
CA PRO A 222 16.15 12.87 -0.80
C PRO A 222 15.85 12.06 -2.07
N THR A 223 15.52 10.76 -1.96
CA THR A 223 15.20 9.91 -3.11
C THR A 223 13.82 10.25 -3.72
N PHE A 224 12.96 10.94 -2.96
CA PHE A 224 11.62 11.35 -3.41
C PHE A 224 11.60 12.71 -4.12
N THR A 225 12.69 13.49 -4.06
CA THR A 225 12.71 14.88 -4.56
C THR A 225 13.51 15.07 -5.84
N THR A 226 13.85 14.00 -6.56
CA THR A 226 14.47 14.11 -7.90
C THR A 226 13.53 13.50 -8.93
#